data_AF-A0A4V6ILA5-F1
#
_entry.id   AF-A0A4V6ILA5-F1
#
_cell.length_a   1.000
_cell.length_b   1.000
_cell.length_c   1.000
_cell.angle_alpha   90.00
_cell.angle_beta   90.00
_cell.angle_gamma   90.00
#
_symmetry.space_group_name_H-M   'P 1'
#
loop_
_entity.id
_entity.type
_entity.pdbx_description
1 polymer ?
#
loop_
_entity_poly.entity_id
_entity_poly.type
_entity_poly.pdbx_seq_one_letter_code
_entity_poly.pdbx_strand_id
1 'polypeptide(L)'
;MPDQFYAFARTAKDLSRNPLGIIALFILLIYGFACLVLGTIGEHLRTVERLPLIFFLVIFPVVVLGVFYWLVAKHHYKLYGPGDYQNEENFFKGSSASASVRQTSKNKNPEGLSIKNDQDRKPKNDEPGKQGNNPQNIEDLLSFGKGSVVAEFFEMIINRDLKEFDLSTGSTTEKILVKQLAVTRAEVWFDQTYNSIFGSQIALLKLLNERKYPVDSVVMDSYFEKQQQKFPKLFSTWTKEGYLNFLFVNSLIVIEDGNYRITPHGIEFLMVITKKGLSEDRDF
;
A
#
# COMPACT_ATOMS: atom_id res chain seq x y z
N MET A 1 30.43 -28.57 -8.86
CA MET A 1 30.93 -27.20 -9.09
C MET A 1 29.83 -26.22 -9.54
N PRO A 2 28.84 -26.58 -10.39
CA PRO A 2 27.75 -25.65 -10.76
C PRO A 2 26.86 -25.26 -9.56
N ASP A 3 26.53 -26.21 -8.70
CA ASP A 3 25.55 -26.01 -7.61
C ASP A 3 25.97 -24.96 -6.58
N GLN A 4 27.28 -24.79 -6.34
CA GLN A 4 27.77 -23.78 -5.40
C GLN A 4 27.68 -22.36 -5.96
N PHE A 5 27.88 -22.20 -7.26
CA PHE A 5 27.70 -20.90 -7.92
C PHE A 5 26.21 -20.50 -7.94
N TYR A 6 25.31 -21.45 -8.22
CA TYR A 6 23.87 -21.22 -8.15
C TYR A 6 23.39 -20.89 -6.73
N ALA A 7 23.92 -21.58 -5.70
CA ALA A 7 23.63 -21.28 -4.31
C ALA A 7 24.10 -19.87 -3.92
N PHE A 8 25.34 -19.51 -4.29
CA PHE A 8 25.90 -18.18 -4.05
C PHE A 8 25.09 -17.08 -4.75
N ALA A 9 24.76 -17.25 -6.03
CA ALA A 9 23.97 -16.28 -6.79
C ALA A 9 22.56 -16.11 -6.21
N ARG A 10 21.97 -17.18 -5.70
CA ARG A 10 20.67 -17.13 -5.01
C ARG A 10 20.77 -16.40 -3.67
N THR A 11 21.78 -16.68 -2.86
CA THR A 11 22.02 -15.96 -1.59
C THR A 11 22.30 -14.47 -1.82
N ALA A 12 23.08 -14.11 -2.84
CA ALA A 12 23.35 -12.71 -3.20
C ALA A 12 22.08 -12.00 -3.68
N LYS A 13 21.24 -12.67 -4.47
CA LYS A 13 19.93 -12.16 -4.92
C LYS A 13 18.93 -12.00 -3.78
N ASP A 14 18.95 -12.91 -2.81
CA ASP A 14 18.07 -12.84 -1.65
C ASP A 14 18.54 -11.75 -0.67
N LEU A 15 19.86 -11.52 -0.56
CA LEU A 15 20.42 -10.44 0.26
C LEU A 15 20.22 -9.06 -0.36
N SER A 16 20.21 -8.91 -1.69
CA SER A 16 20.01 -7.62 -2.37
C SER A 16 18.55 -7.14 -2.42
N ARG A 17 17.59 -7.96 -1.95
CA ARG A 17 16.17 -7.58 -1.92
C ARG A 17 15.85 -6.49 -0.91
N ASN A 18 16.61 -6.45 0.19
CA ASN A 18 16.39 -5.56 1.32
C ASN A 18 17.51 -4.50 1.40
N PRO A 19 17.21 -3.21 1.66
CA PRO A 19 18.22 -2.17 1.85
C PRO A 19 19.34 -2.54 2.83
N LEU A 20 19.02 -3.25 3.91
CA LEU A 20 19.98 -3.69 4.92
C LEU A 20 20.91 -4.79 4.38
N GLY A 21 20.41 -5.65 3.51
CA GLY A 21 21.21 -6.66 2.84
C GLY A 21 22.05 -6.11 1.68
N ILE A 22 21.57 -5.08 0.96
CA ILE A 22 22.40 -4.32 0.01
C ILE A 22 23.60 -3.69 0.75
N ILE A 23 23.38 -3.09 1.93
CA ILE A 23 24.46 -2.50 2.73
C ILE A 23 25.42 -3.59 3.25
N ALA A 24 24.91 -4.72 3.75
CA ALA A 24 25.75 -5.83 4.18
C ALA A 24 26.63 -6.37 3.03
N LEU A 25 26.08 -6.47 1.83
CA LEU A 25 26.80 -6.87 0.62
C LEU A 25 27.86 -5.84 0.24
N PHE A 26 27.53 -4.55 0.28
CA PHE A 26 28.50 -3.47 -0.01
C PHE A 26 29.64 -3.42 1.02
N ILE A 27 29.33 -3.57 2.30
CA ILE A 27 30.34 -3.62 3.37
C ILE A 27 31.24 -4.83 3.16
N LEU A 28 30.67 -6.03 2.98
CA LEU A 28 31.45 -7.25 2.74
C LEU A 28 32.31 -7.16 1.48
N LEU A 29 31.81 -6.52 0.42
CA LEU A 29 32.54 -6.30 -0.82
C LEU A 29 33.70 -5.30 -0.63
N ILE A 30 33.46 -4.17 0.05
CA ILE A 30 34.47 -3.15 0.33
C ILE A 30 35.56 -3.71 1.24
N TYR A 31 35.20 -4.45 2.29
CA TYR A 31 36.15 -5.14 3.15
C TYR A 31 36.89 -6.25 2.42
N GLY A 32 36.21 -7.00 1.54
CA GLY A 32 36.83 -8.00 0.69
C GLY A 32 37.92 -7.39 -0.19
N PHE A 33 37.62 -6.29 -0.87
CA PHE A 33 38.61 -5.57 -1.67
C PHE A 33 39.70 -4.92 -0.81
N ALA A 34 39.38 -4.39 0.36
CA ALA A 34 40.38 -3.83 1.27
C ALA A 34 41.35 -4.91 1.76
N CYS A 35 40.85 -6.07 2.18
CA CYS A 35 41.68 -7.22 2.56
C CYS A 35 42.50 -7.74 1.38
N LEU A 36 41.94 -7.77 0.17
CA LEU A 36 42.67 -8.16 -1.04
C LEU A 36 43.81 -7.18 -1.33
N VAL A 37 43.53 -5.87 -1.34
CA VAL A 37 44.52 -4.83 -1.64
C VAL A 37 45.60 -4.76 -0.56
N LEU A 38 45.23 -4.79 0.72
CA LEU A 38 46.19 -4.83 1.83
C LEU A 38 46.97 -6.15 1.85
N GLY A 39 46.35 -7.27 1.51
CA GLY A 39 47.01 -8.57 1.50
C GLY A 39 47.96 -8.78 0.32
N THR A 40 47.72 -8.12 -0.83
CA THR A 40 48.53 -8.27 -2.05
C THR A 40 49.56 -7.17 -2.25
N ILE A 41 49.25 -5.94 -1.84
CA ILE A 41 50.06 -4.74 -2.10
C ILE A 41 50.46 -4.05 -0.79
N GLY A 42 49.89 -4.44 0.36
CA GLY A 42 50.07 -3.72 1.64
C GLY A 42 51.51 -3.66 2.16
N GLU A 43 52.37 -4.62 1.81
CA GLU A 43 53.80 -4.58 2.15
C GLU A 43 54.61 -3.60 1.26
N HIS A 44 54.06 -3.22 0.10
CA HIS A 44 54.67 -2.27 -0.83
C HIS A 44 54.14 -0.83 -0.67
N LEU A 45 53.09 -0.63 0.15
CA LEU A 45 52.54 0.70 0.42
C LEU A 45 53.39 1.44 1.44
N ARG A 46 53.74 2.70 1.15
CA ARG A 46 54.42 3.56 2.13
C ARG A 46 53.46 3.92 3.27
N THR A 47 54.01 4.22 4.45
CA THR A 47 53.22 4.57 5.64
C THR A 47 52.20 5.68 5.38
N VAL A 48 52.57 6.65 4.54
CA VAL A 48 51.72 7.78 4.13
C VAL A 48 50.57 7.39 3.18
N GLU A 49 50.71 6.32 2.41
CA GLU A 49 49.67 5.80 1.49
C GLU A 49 48.74 4.81 2.21
N ARG A 50 49.29 4.09 3.20
CA ARG A 50 48.54 3.14 4.03
C ARG A 50 47.58 3.83 5.01
N LEU A 51 47.98 4.99 5.53
CA LEU A 51 47.20 5.78 6.49
C LEU A 51 45.78 6.11 5.98
N PRO A 52 45.61 6.67 4.77
CA PRO A 52 44.29 6.92 4.18
C PRO A 52 43.42 5.66 4.06
N LEU A 53 44.00 4.50 3.67
CA LEU A 53 43.26 3.24 3.58
C LEU A 53 42.76 2.76 4.94
N ILE A 54 43.61 2.85 5.98
CA ILE A 54 43.21 2.47 7.35
C ILE A 54 42.13 3.42 7.87
N PHE A 55 42.29 4.73 7.66
CA PHE A 55 41.27 5.70 8.04
C PHE A 55 39.95 5.46 7.32
N PHE A 56 39.98 5.18 6.01
CA PHE A 56 38.80 4.80 5.26
C PHE A 56 38.15 3.53 5.85
N LEU A 57 38.92 2.47 6.12
CA LEU A 57 38.43 1.21 6.65
C LEU A 57 37.79 1.33 8.05
N VAL A 58 38.22 2.31 8.85
CA VAL A 58 37.69 2.54 10.21
C VAL A 58 36.56 3.58 10.24
N ILE A 59 36.68 4.68 9.49
CA ILE A 59 35.71 5.78 9.50
C ILE A 59 34.49 5.45 8.63
N PHE A 60 34.70 4.82 7.46
CA PHE A 60 33.62 4.52 6.53
C PHE A 60 32.47 3.71 7.15
N PRO A 61 32.71 2.62 7.92
CA PRO A 61 31.64 1.90 8.60
C PRO A 61 30.91 2.75 9.63
N VAL A 62 31.62 3.63 10.35
CA VAL A 62 31.02 4.52 11.35
C VAL A 62 30.13 5.57 10.69
N VAL A 63 30.57 6.13 9.56
CA VAL A 63 29.78 7.08 8.76
C VAL A 63 28.57 6.39 8.14
N VAL A 64 28.74 5.20 7.54
CA VAL A 64 27.63 4.40 6.99
C VAL A 64 26.63 4.06 8.09
N LEU A 65 27.10 3.63 9.27
CA LEU A 65 26.24 3.36 10.41
C LEU A 65 25.52 4.62 10.89
N GLY A 66 26.17 5.78 10.92
CA GLY A 66 25.57 7.06 11.31
C GLY A 66 24.50 7.54 10.32
N VAL A 67 24.79 7.49 9.01
CA VAL A 67 23.82 7.81 7.96
C VAL A 67 22.66 6.83 7.99
N PHE A 68 22.94 5.54 8.18
CA PHE A 68 21.91 4.52 8.29
C PHE A 68 21.05 4.73 9.53
N TYR A 69 21.66 4.96 10.69
CA TYR A 69 20.95 5.26 11.93
C TYR A 69 20.04 6.50 11.75
N TRP A 70 20.54 7.54 11.10
CA TRP A 70 19.76 8.75 10.81
C TRP A 70 18.60 8.50 9.83
N LEU A 71 18.87 7.72 8.78
CA LEU A 71 17.91 7.42 7.71
C LEU A 71 16.84 6.43 8.16
N VAL A 72 17.23 5.49 9.02
CA VAL A 72 16.36 4.67 9.84
C VAL A 72 15.57 5.66 10.70
N ALA A 73 16.12 6.29 11.74
CA ALA A 73 15.41 7.13 12.70
C ALA A 73 14.42 8.18 12.12
N LYS A 74 14.67 8.72 10.91
CA LYS A 74 13.86 9.79 10.31
C LYS A 74 13.05 9.39 9.06
N HIS A 75 13.39 8.29 8.36
CA HIS A 75 12.80 7.94 7.04
C HIS A 75 12.46 6.43 6.86
N HIS A 76 12.26 5.67 7.94
CA HIS A 76 11.94 4.22 7.92
C HIS A 76 10.85 3.77 6.92
N TYR A 77 9.87 4.63 6.62
CA TYR A 77 8.66 4.28 5.86
C TYR A 77 8.88 4.13 4.33
N LYS A 78 10.03 4.58 3.80
CA LYS A 78 10.28 4.67 2.36
C LYS A 78 11.28 3.64 1.82
N LEU A 79 11.88 2.82 2.68
CA LEU A 79 13.01 1.95 2.32
C LEU A 79 12.66 0.48 2.12
N TYR A 80 11.61 -0.04 2.76
CA TYR A 80 11.27 -1.47 2.71
C TYR A 80 9.95 -1.67 1.99
N GLY A 81 9.95 -2.45 0.91
CA GLY A 81 8.72 -2.94 0.30
C GLY A 81 8.10 -4.07 1.13
N PRO A 82 6.79 -4.36 0.99
CA PRO A 82 6.08 -5.38 1.78
C PRO A 82 6.65 -6.81 1.67
N GLY A 83 7.60 -7.07 0.77
CA GLY A 83 8.27 -8.36 0.59
C GLY A 83 9.55 -8.59 1.42
N ASP A 84 10.05 -7.59 2.16
CA ASP A 84 11.30 -7.69 2.94
C ASP A 84 11.11 -8.06 4.41
N TYR A 85 9.86 -8.24 4.86
CA TYR A 85 9.51 -8.56 6.24
C TYR A 85 9.34 -10.07 6.41
N GLN A 86 10.17 -10.71 7.26
CA GLN A 86 9.99 -12.13 7.62
C GLN A 86 8.81 -12.39 8.57
N ASN A 87 8.31 -11.34 9.24
CA ASN A 87 7.13 -11.36 10.10
C ASN A 87 6.32 -10.10 9.84
N GLU A 88 5.04 -10.28 9.49
CA GLU A 88 4.09 -9.22 9.10
C GLU A 88 3.97 -8.13 10.18
N GLU A 89 4.12 -8.47 11.46
CA GLU A 89 3.95 -7.56 12.62
C GLU A 89 4.93 -6.36 12.70
N ASN A 90 6.13 -6.45 12.12
CA ASN A 90 7.12 -5.36 12.19
C ASN A 90 6.92 -4.29 11.11
N PHE A 91 6.26 -4.64 10.00
CA PHE A 91 5.86 -3.69 8.97
C PHE A 91 4.80 -2.71 9.53
N PHE A 92 3.84 -3.24 10.28
CA PHE A 92 2.80 -2.44 10.93
C PHE A 92 3.38 -1.43 11.92
N LYS A 93 4.48 -1.70 12.63
CA LYS A 93 5.08 -0.69 13.53
C LYS A 93 5.70 0.49 12.78
N GLY A 94 6.19 0.28 11.55
CA GLY A 94 6.73 1.35 10.69
C GLY A 94 5.65 2.09 9.89
N SER A 95 4.61 1.40 9.44
CA SER A 95 3.47 2.00 8.73
C SER A 95 2.33 2.47 9.64
N SER A 96 2.43 2.23 10.96
CA SER A 96 1.63 2.94 11.97
C SER A 96 2.15 4.36 12.25
N ALA A 97 3.40 4.68 11.87
CA ALA A 97 3.92 6.05 11.89
C ALA A 97 3.63 6.81 10.59
N SER A 98 3.37 6.09 9.51
CA SER A 98 2.97 6.64 8.20
C SER A 98 2.06 5.63 7.53
N ALA A 99 0.76 5.77 7.74
CA ALA A 99 -0.31 5.14 6.98
C ALA A 99 -0.13 3.65 6.56
N SER A 100 -1.05 2.83 7.05
CA SER A 100 -1.61 1.71 6.30
C SER A 100 -0.81 0.41 6.27
N VAL A 101 -1.55 -0.62 5.88
CA VAL A 101 -1.09 -1.84 5.23
C VAL A 101 -1.08 -3.09 6.11
N ARG A 102 -2.31 -3.52 6.45
CA ARG A 102 -3.01 -4.59 5.69
C ARG A 102 -2.37 -5.98 5.73
N GLN A 103 -3.16 -6.88 6.34
CA GLN A 103 -3.35 -8.31 6.00
C GLN A 103 -2.20 -9.26 6.46
N THR A 104 -2.40 -10.52 6.88
CA THR A 104 -3.50 -11.49 6.64
C THR A 104 -3.27 -12.79 7.41
N SER A 105 -4.31 -13.64 7.58
CA SER A 105 -4.23 -15.11 7.43
C SER A 105 -5.67 -15.66 7.47
N LYS A 106 -6.35 -16.07 6.40
CA LYS A 106 -6.15 -17.16 5.41
C LYS A 106 -6.14 -18.57 6.04
N ASN A 107 -7.21 -19.36 5.85
CA ASN A 107 -7.07 -20.82 5.69
C ASN A 107 -8.24 -21.53 4.95
N LYS A 108 -7.85 -22.23 3.87
CA LYS A 108 -8.25 -23.54 3.30
C LYS A 108 -9.66 -23.89 2.77
N ASN A 109 -9.61 -24.23 1.48
CA ASN A 109 -10.14 -25.40 0.76
C ASN A 109 -11.42 -25.23 -0.09
N PRO A 110 -11.35 -25.53 -1.40
CA PRO A 110 -12.51 -25.95 -2.18
C PRO A 110 -12.35 -27.41 -2.66
N GLU A 111 -13.27 -28.27 -2.25
CA GLU A 111 -13.56 -29.54 -2.95
C GLU A 111 -14.96 -29.44 -3.56
N GLY A 112 -15.08 -29.71 -4.86
CA GLY A 112 -16.39 -29.79 -5.49
C GLY A 112 -16.42 -29.78 -7.02
N LEU A 113 -16.40 -31.00 -7.58
CA LEU A 113 -16.98 -31.44 -8.86
C LEU A 113 -16.26 -31.16 -10.21
N SER A 114 -15.77 -32.30 -10.73
CA SER A 114 -15.47 -32.68 -12.10
C SER A 114 -16.28 -32.02 -13.23
N ILE A 115 -15.57 -31.60 -14.27
CA ILE A 115 -16.06 -31.64 -15.66
C ILE A 115 -15.09 -32.48 -16.50
N LYS A 116 -15.69 -33.42 -17.23
CA LYS A 116 -15.07 -34.46 -18.05
C LYS A 116 -14.25 -33.88 -19.20
N ASN A 117 -13.18 -34.60 -19.53
CA ASN A 117 -12.41 -34.47 -20.76
C ASN A 117 -13.28 -34.72 -21.99
N ASP A 118 -13.20 -33.83 -22.97
CA ASP A 118 -13.43 -34.17 -24.38
C ASP A 118 -12.24 -33.61 -25.17
N GLN A 119 -11.20 -34.44 -25.26
CA GLN A 119 -10.17 -34.34 -26.28
C GLN A 119 -10.75 -34.94 -27.55
N ASP A 120 -11.19 -34.10 -28.49
CA ASP A 120 -11.04 -34.35 -29.93
C ASP A 120 -11.64 -33.20 -30.76
N ARG A 121 -10.80 -32.23 -31.11
CA ARG A 121 -10.85 -31.58 -32.44
C ARG A 121 -9.53 -30.87 -32.74
N LYS A 122 -8.86 -31.36 -33.76
CA LYS A 122 -7.58 -30.89 -34.34
C LYS A 122 -7.57 -29.38 -34.66
N PRO A 123 -6.37 -28.77 -34.68
CA PRO A 123 -6.19 -27.34 -34.95
C PRO A 123 -6.41 -27.06 -36.44
N LYS A 124 -7.23 -26.06 -36.75
CA LYS A 124 -7.21 -25.41 -38.05
C LYS A 124 -6.39 -24.13 -37.94
N ASN A 125 -5.34 -24.09 -38.75
CA ASN A 125 -4.57 -22.90 -39.06
C ASN A 125 -5.49 -21.89 -39.74
N ASP A 126 -5.60 -20.69 -39.17
CA ASP A 126 -5.96 -19.46 -39.88
C ASP A 126 -5.13 -18.31 -39.27
N GLU A 127 -4.59 -17.48 -40.15
CA GLU A 127 -3.65 -16.37 -39.91
C GLU A 127 -4.14 -15.28 -38.94
N PRO A 128 -3.24 -14.42 -38.39
CA PRO A 128 -3.61 -13.37 -37.44
C PRO A 128 -4.35 -12.22 -38.13
N GLY A 129 -5.69 -12.26 -38.10
CA GLY A 129 -6.56 -11.23 -38.66
C GLY A 129 -7.72 -10.83 -37.74
N LYS A 130 -7.63 -9.63 -37.17
CA LYS A 130 -8.74 -8.73 -36.77
C LYS A 130 -9.98 -9.36 -36.11
N GLN A 131 -9.94 -9.58 -34.79
CA GLN A 131 -11.16 -9.54 -33.97
C GLN A 131 -11.44 -8.09 -33.57
N GLY A 132 -12.11 -7.36 -34.48
CA GLY A 132 -12.64 -6.03 -34.22
C GLY A 132 -13.95 -6.09 -33.44
N ASN A 133 -13.98 -5.41 -32.29
CA ASN A 133 -15.12 -4.71 -31.69
C ASN A 133 -16.49 -5.40 -31.74
N ASN A 134 -16.75 -6.30 -30.79
CA ASN A 134 -18.15 -6.63 -30.43
C ASN A 134 -18.72 -5.48 -29.58
N PRO A 135 -19.76 -4.74 -30.03
CA PRO A 135 -20.32 -3.60 -29.29
C PRO A 135 -20.77 -3.97 -27.88
N GLN A 136 -21.24 -5.21 -27.68
CA GLN A 136 -21.68 -5.71 -26.38
C GLN A 136 -20.52 -5.77 -25.36
N ASN A 137 -19.34 -6.25 -25.78
CA ASN A 137 -18.16 -6.29 -24.92
C ASN A 137 -17.67 -4.88 -24.56
N ILE A 138 -17.84 -3.91 -25.45
CA ILE A 138 -17.45 -2.52 -25.20
C ILE A 138 -18.37 -1.88 -24.17
N GLU A 139 -19.69 -2.09 -24.30
CA GLU A 139 -20.67 -1.59 -23.33
C GLU A 139 -20.47 -2.24 -21.95
N ASP A 140 -20.21 -3.54 -21.90
CA ASP A 140 -19.91 -4.24 -20.65
C ASP A 140 -18.67 -3.65 -19.96
N LEU A 141 -17.60 -3.35 -20.72
CA LEU A 141 -16.39 -2.72 -20.19
C LEU A 141 -16.61 -1.28 -19.72
N LEU A 142 -17.47 -0.51 -20.40
CA LEU A 142 -17.84 0.85 -19.98
C LEU A 142 -18.79 0.87 -18.78
N SER A 143 -19.58 -0.20 -18.60
CA SER A 143 -20.45 -0.39 -17.45
C SER A 143 -19.69 -0.79 -16.18
N PHE A 144 -18.40 -1.13 -16.30
CA PHE A 144 -17.57 -1.53 -15.17
C PHE A 144 -17.48 -0.42 -14.11
N GLY A 145 -17.84 -0.76 -12.86
CA GLY A 145 -17.88 0.19 -11.75
C GLY A 145 -19.02 1.21 -11.79
N LYS A 146 -20.00 1.05 -12.68
CA LYS A 146 -21.20 1.91 -12.73
C LYS A 146 -21.96 1.85 -11.40
N GLY A 147 -22.34 3.03 -10.88
CA GLY A 147 -23.03 3.16 -9.59
C GLY A 147 -22.11 3.24 -8.37
N SER A 148 -20.80 3.18 -8.56
CA SER A 148 -19.82 3.52 -7.52
C SER A 148 -19.53 5.02 -7.56
N VAL A 149 -19.93 5.74 -6.50
CA VAL A 149 -19.69 7.18 -6.37
C VAL A 149 -18.19 7.45 -6.22
N VAL A 150 -17.48 6.56 -5.52
CA VAL A 150 -16.02 6.65 -5.37
C VAL A 150 -15.30 6.41 -6.71
N ALA A 151 -15.74 5.45 -7.53
CA ALA A 151 -15.17 5.26 -8.85
C ALA A 151 -15.45 6.45 -9.78
N GLU A 152 -16.67 7.00 -9.74
CA GLU A 152 -17.02 8.22 -10.51
C GLU A 152 -16.18 9.43 -10.07
N PHE A 153 -15.88 9.57 -8.77
CA PHE A 153 -14.98 10.58 -8.27
C PHE A 153 -13.56 10.42 -8.86
N PHE A 154 -12.99 9.21 -8.83
CA PHE A 154 -11.66 8.99 -9.41
C PHE A 154 -11.64 9.16 -10.93
N GLU A 155 -12.71 8.80 -11.63
CA GLU A 155 -12.87 9.04 -13.06
C GLU A 155 -12.85 10.54 -13.36
N MET A 156 -13.56 11.36 -12.57
CA MET A 156 -13.52 12.81 -12.68
C MET A 156 -12.11 13.37 -12.47
N ILE A 157 -11.41 12.90 -11.43
CA ILE A 157 -10.03 13.34 -11.13
C ILE A 157 -9.08 12.98 -12.28
N ILE A 158 -9.12 11.74 -12.78
CA ILE A 158 -8.27 11.29 -13.90
C ILE A 158 -8.53 12.15 -15.14
N ASN A 159 -9.80 12.39 -15.49
CA ASN A 159 -10.14 13.21 -16.65
C ASN A 159 -9.68 14.67 -16.49
N ARG A 160 -9.78 15.24 -15.28
CA ARG A 160 -9.26 16.57 -14.99
C ARG A 160 -7.74 16.60 -15.18
N ASP A 161 -7.02 15.65 -14.60
CA ASP A 161 -5.56 15.59 -14.70
C ASP A 161 -5.12 15.43 -16.17
N LEU A 162 -5.78 14.57 -16.96
CA LEU A 162 -5.49 14.42 -18.39
C LEU A 162 -5.71 15.72 -19.18
N LYS A 163 -6.77 16.47 -18.85
CA LYS A 163 -7.05 17.77 -19.46
C LYS A 163 -6.00 18.82 -19.10
N GLU A 164 -5.49 18.81 -17.87
CA GLU A 164 -4.40 19.70 -17.45
C GLU A 164 -3.10 19.48 -18.24
N PHE A 165 -2.86 18.24 -18.71
CA PHE A 165 -1.72 17.89 -19.56
C PHE A 165 -2.00 17.95 -21.07
N ASP A 166 -3.16 18.49 -21.49
CA ASP A 166 -3.59 18.54 -22.90
C ASP A 166 -3.61 17.17 -23.60
N LEU A 167 -3.92 16.11 -22.83
CA LEU A 167 -4.03 14.75 -23.34
C LEU A 167 -5.47 14.46 -23.77
N SER A 168 -5.65 13.94 -24.99
CA SER A 168 -6.96 13.60 -25.52
C SER A 168 -7.54 12.33 -24.87
N THR A 169 -8.82 12.38 -24.49
CA THR A 169 -9.62 11.23 -24.01
C THR A 169 -10.81 10.95 -24.96
N GLY A 170 -10.57 11.06 -26.25
CA GLY A 170 -11.59 10.96 -27.29
C GLY A 170 -11.91 9.52 -27.69
N SER A 171 -10.93 8.62 -27.64
CA SER A 171 -11.09 7.26 -28.15
C SER A 171 -11.86 6.36 -27.18
N THR A 172 -12.56 5.36 -27.71
CA THR A 172 -13.27 4.36 -26.89
C THR A 172 -12.30 3.62 -25.96
N THR A 173 -11.10 3.31 -26.44
CA THR A 173 -10.05 2.67 -25.65
C THR A 173 -9.61 3.52 -24.47
N GLU A 174 -9.38 4.83 -24.69
CA GLU A 174 -9.04 5.77 -23.61
C GLU A 174 -10.13 5.79 -22.53
N LYS A 175 -11.40 5.87 -22.93
CA LYS A 175 -12.53 5.88 -21.98
C LYS A 175 -12.59 4.60 -21.15
N ILE A 176 -12.41 3.44 -21.79
CA ILE A 176 -12.36 2.15 -21.08
C ILE A 176 -11.20 2.12 -20.09
N LEU A 177 -10.00 2.55 -20.49
CA LEU A 177 -8.82 2.56 -19.63
C LEU A 177 -8.98 3.52 -18.45
N VAL A 178 -9.54 4.71 -18.68
CA VAL A 178 -9.86 5.68 -17.62
C VAL A 178 -10.85 5.06 -16.64
N LYS A 179 -11.92 4.42 -17.15
CA LYS A 179 -12.93 3.77 -16.31
C LYS A 179 -12.33 2.66 -15.45
N GLN A 180 -11.56 1.75 -16.05
CA GLN A 180 -10.90 0.67 -15.33
C GLN A 180 -9.93 1.20 -14.28
N LEU A 181 -9.11 2.19 -14.63
CA LEU A 181 -8.17 2.81 -13.69
C LEU A 181 -8.90 3.46 -12.52
N ALA A 182 -10.02 4.15 -12.78
CA ALA A 182 -10.84 4.76 -11.74
C ALA A 182 -11.39 3.72 -10.77
N VAL A 183 -11.90 2.59 -11.27
CA VAL A 183 -12.39 1.48 -10.43
C VAL A 183 -11.26 0.86 -9.62
N THR A 184 -10.09 0.60 -10.23
CA THR A 184 -8.93 0.09 -9.48
C THR A 184 -8.49 1.05 -8.37
N ARG A 185 -8.49 2.37 -8.64
CA ARG A 185 -8.20 3.38 -7.61
C ARG A 185 -9.24 3.38 -6.49
N ALA A 186 -10.52 3.21 -6.83
CA ALA A 186 -11.59 3.07 -5.84
C ALA A 186 -11.37 1.83 -4.96
N GLU A 187 -11.04 0.67 -5.53
CA GLU A 187 -10.72 -0.54 -4.76
C GLU A 187 -9.53 -0.34 -3.81
N VAL A 188 -8.44 0.24 -4.30
CA VAL A 188 -7.27 0.57 -3.47
C VAL A 188 -7.66 1.54 -2.35
N TRP A 189 -8.46 2.55 -2.64
CA TRP A 189 -8.97 3.50 -1.66
C TRP A 189 -9.83 2.80 -0.59
N PHE A 190 -10.77 1.94 -0.97
CA PHE A 190 -11.61 1.19 -0.02
C PHE A 190 -10.74 0.37 0.93
N ASP A 191 -9.77 -0.34 0.38
CA ASP A 191 -8.95 -1.22 1.19
C ASP A 191 -8.00 -0.41 2.09
N GLN A 192 -7.38 0.66 1.59
CA GLN A 192 -6.54 1.53 2.42
C GLN A 192 -7.35 2.16 3.57
N THR A 193 -8.55 2.64 3.26
CA THR A 193 -9.47 3.24 4.23
C THR A 193 -9.88 2.21 5.28
N TYR A 194 -10.32 1.02 4.88
CA TYR A 194 -10.72 -0.05 5.80
C TYR A 194 -9.57 -0.55 6.68
N ASN A 195 -8.34 -0.57 6.17
CA ASN A 195 -7.18 -1.00 6.97
C ASN A 195 -6.67 0.07 7.93
N SER A 196 -7.13 1.32 7.81
CA SER A 196 -6.64 2.45 8.60
C SER A 196 -7.71 3.06 9.51
N ILE A 197 -8.99 2.77 9.27
CA ILE A 197 -10.11 3.23 10.08
C ILE A 197 -10.26 2.39 11.35
N PHE A 198 -10.59 3.03 12.47
CA PHE A 198 -10.90 2.33 13.72
C PHE A 198 -12.34 1.80 13.73
N GLY A 199 -12.58 0.69 14.45
CA GLY A 199 -13.94 0.18 14.70
C GLY A 199 -14.89 1.22 15.31
N SER A 200 -14.40 2.05 16.25
CA SER A 200 -15.18 3.16 16.82
C SER A 200 -15.57 4.22 15.79
N GLN A 201 -14.74 4.46 14.78
CA GLN A 201 -15.06 5.37 13.69
C GLN A 201 -16.07 4.75 12.71
N ILE A 202 -16.00 3.45 12.44
CA ILE A 202 -17.03 2.74 11.66
C ILE A 202 -18.39 2.83 12.38
N ALA A 203 -18.41 2.63 13.70
CA ALA A 203 -19.61 2.79 14.50
C ALA A 203 -20.17 4.23 14.45
N LEU A 204 -19.29 5.23 14.41
CA LEU A 204 -19.70 6.63 14.20
C LEU A 204 -20.33 6.84 12.82
N LEU A 205 -19.74 6.29 11.75
CA LEU A 205 -20.32 6.38 10.40
C LEU A 205 -21.71 5.76 10.35
N LYS A 206 -21.92 4.60 11.01
CA LYS A 206 -23.24 3.99 11.14
C LYS A 206 -24.22 4.89 11.87
N LEU A 207 -23.81 5.46 13.00
CA LEU A 207 -24.65 6.39 13.76
C LEU A 207 -25.04 7.61 12.91
N LEU A 208 -24.13 8.14 12.10
CA LEU A 208 -24.42 9.24 11.18
C LEU A 208 -25.35 8.83 10.04
N ASN A 209 -25.23 7.59 9.55
CA ASN A 209 -26.07 7.06 8.48
C ASN A 209 -27.49 6.69 8.97
N GLU A 210 -27.64 6.26 10.21
CA GLU A 210 -28.93 5.90 10.83
C GLU A 210 -29.78 7.13 11.18
N ARG A 211 -29.13 8.27 11.41
CA ARG A 211 -29.84 9.51 11.76
C ARG A 211 -30.37 10.21 10.52
N LYS A 212 -31.66 10.53 10.54
CA LYS A 212 -32.30 11.39 9.53
C LYS A 212 -31.78 12.83 9.52
N TYR A 213 -31.18 13.27 10.63
CA TYR A 213 -30.75 14.65 10.81
C TYR A 213 -29.25 14.74 11.09
N PRO A 214 -28.61 15.83 10.63
CA PRO A 214 -27.21 16.10 10.92
C PRO A 214 -26.93 16.12 12.42
N VAL A 215 -25.72 15.72 12.79
CA VAL A 215 -25.30 15.65 14.19
C VAL A 215 -24.56 16.94 14.53
N ASP A 216 -24.99 17.65 15.57
CA ASP A 216 -24.30 18.86 16.03
C ASP A 216 -22.95 18.52 16.71
N SER A 217 -22.14 19.55 16.99
CA SER A 217 -20.85 19.36 17.68
C SER A 217 -21.02 18.79 19.08
N VAL A 218 -22.08 19.12 19.82
CA VAL A 218 -22.26 18.70 21.22
C VAL A 218 -22.42 17.18 21.31
N VAL A 219 -23.20 16.61 20.39
CA VAL A 219 -23.37 15.17 20.29
C VAL A 219 -22.08 14.49 19.85
N MET A 220 -21.29 15.14 18.96
CA MET A 220 -20.00 14.62 18.52
C MET A 220 -18.95 14.62 19.65
N ASP A 221 -18.93 15.68 20.46
CA ASP A 221 -18.10 15.80 21.66
C ASP A 221 -18.44 14.68 22.65
N SER A 222 -19.75 14.52 22.94
CA SER A 222 -20.25 13.46 23.82
C SER A 222 -19.92 12.05 23.30
N TYR A 223 -19.90 11.85 21.98
CA TYR A 223 -19.51 10.58 21.38
C TYR A 223 -18.03 10.30 21.60
N PHE A 224 -17.16 11.28 21.32
CA PHE A 224 -15.72 11.14 21.46
C PHE A 224 -15.31 10.90 22.92
N GLU A 225 -15.88 11.65 23.88
CA GLU A 225 -15.62 11.46 25.31
C GLU A 225 -15.95 10.03 25.77
N LYS A 226 -17.06 9.46 25.29
CA LYS A 226 -17.42 8.06 25.57
C LYS A 226 -16.38 7.09 25.02
N GLN A 227 -15.85 7.34 23.82
CA GLN A 227 -14.78 6.49 23.27
C GLN A 227 -13.48 6.64 24.06
N GLN A 228 -13.15 7.86 24.51
CA GLN A 228 -11.96 8.11 25.33
C GLN A 228 -12.03 7.38 26.68
N GLN A 229 -13.21 7.36 27.32
CA GLN A 229 -13.44 6.61 28.55
C GLN A 229 -13.39 5.09 28.33
N LYS A 230 -13.92 4.60 27.21
CA LYS A 230 -13.91 3.18 26.86
C LYS A 230 -12.50 2.67 26.50
N PHE A 231 -11.68 3.52 25.87
CA PHE A 231 -10.33 3.16 25.38
C PHE A 231 -9.26 4.18 25.79
N PRO A 232 -9.01 4.39 27.11
CA PRO A 232 -8.14 5.45 27.60
C PRO A 232 -6.67 5.27 27.18
N LYS A 233 -6.22 4.03 26.99
CA LYS A 233 -4.85 3.73 26.52
C LYS A 233 -4.57 4.23 25.10
N LEU A 234 -5.61 4.38 24.27
CA LEU A 234 -5.49 4.80 22.87
C LEU A 234 -5.73 6.29 22.70
N PHE A 235 -6.79 6.81 23.32
CA PHE A 235 -7.29 8.15 23.04
C PHE A 235 -6.96 9.18 24.12
N SER A 236 -6.23 8.84 25.18
CA SER A 236 -5.87 9.80 26.26
C SER A 236 -5.13 11.03 25.75
N THR A 237 -4.33 10.89 24.69
CA THR A 237 -3.59 12.00 24.06
C THR A 237 -4.28 12.57 22.83
N TRP A 238 -5.41 12.00 22.40
CA TRP A 238 -6.09 12.39 21.17
C TRP A 238 -7.10 13.50 21.45
N THR A 239 -7.20 14.45 20.52
CA THR A 239 -8.30 15.41 20.48
C THR A 239 -9.43 14.89 19.58
N LYS A 240 -10.63 15.46 19.71
CA LYS A 240 -11.75 15.19 18.79
C LYS A 240 -11.32 15.43 17.35
N GLU A 241 -10.62 16.53 17.09
CA GLU A 241 -10.17 16.90 15.76
C GLU A 241 -9.23 15.83 15.21
N GLY A 242 -8.27 15.35 16.01
CA GLY A 242 -7.38 14.25 15.61
C GLY A 242 -8.15 12.95 15.31
N TYR A 243 -9.14 12.63 16.14
CA TYR A 243 -10.01 11.46 15.93
C TYR A 243 -10.86 11.57 14.65
N LEU A 244 -11.40 12.75 14.35
CA LEU A 244 -12.25 12.96 13.17
C LEU A 244 -11.45 13.25 11.89
N ASN A 245 -10.20 13.70 12.01
CA ASN A 245 -9.37 14.11 10.87
C ASN A 245 -9.26 13.00 9.82
N PHE A 246 -9.10 11.74 10.24
CA PHE A 246 -9.07 10.62 9.31
C PHE A 246 -10.35 10.52 8.48
N LEU A 247 -11.52 10.73 9.09
CA LEU A 247 -12.81 10.67 8.42
C LEU A 247 -13.02 11.84 7.46
N PHE A 248 -12.50 13.02 7.78
CA PHE A 248 -12.52 14.17 6.88
C PHE A 248 -11.58 14.01 5.69
N VAL A 249 -10.33 13.62 5.94
CA VAL A 249 -9.30 13.46 4.89
C VAL A 249 -9.68 12.38 3.89
N ASN A 250 -10.34 11.31 4.35
CA ASN A 250 -10.88 10.27 3.47
C ASN A 250 -12.28 10.60 2.94
N SER A 251 -12.77 11.83 3.11
CA SER A 251 -14.09 12.27 2.63
C SER A 251 -15.25 11.37 3.09
N LEU A 252 -15.16 10.74 4.26
CA LEU A 252 -16.20 9.85 4.80
C LEU A 252 -17.30 10.65 5.53
N ILE A 253 -16.93 11.79 6.10
CA ILE A 253 -17.84 12.75 6.73
C ILE A 253 -17.56 14.17 6.24
N VAL A 254 -18.53 15.06 6.41
CA VAL A 254 -18.42 16.50 6.10
C VAL A 254 -19.13 17.31 7.18
N ILE A 255 -18.74 18.58 7.32
CA ILE A 255 -19.46 19.56 8.13
C ILE A 255 -20.24 20.48 7.19
N GLU A 256 -21.56 20.50 7.33
CA GLU A 256 -22.48 21.37 6.61
C GLU A 256 -23.35 22.13 7.63
N ASP A 257 -23.40 23.45 7.52
CA ASP A 257 -24.14 24.33 8.45
C ASP A 257 -23.81 24.09 9.93
N GLY A 258 -22.53 23.80 10.22
CA GLY A 258 -22.05 23.51 11.57
C GLY A 258 -22.39 22.11 12.09
N ASN A 259 -22.98 21.24 11.25
CA ASN A 259 -23.37 19.89 11.62
C ASN A 259 -22.63 18.84 10.81
N TYR A 260 -22.33 17.71 11.46
CA TYR A 260 -21.66 16.57 10.88
C TYR A 260 -22.64 15.67 10.12
N ARG A 261 -22.27 15.29 8.90
CA ARG A 261 -23.01 14.37 8.04
C ARG A 261 -22.08 13.32 7.45
N ILE A 262 -22.63 12.13 7.17
CA ILE A 262 -21.95 11.13 6.35
C ILE A 262 -22.01 11.55 4.88
N THR A 263 -20.92 11.35 4.14
CA THR A 263 -20.89 11.65 2.70
C THR A 263 -21.36 10.44 1.88
N PRO A 264 -21.64 10.61 0.57
CA PRO A 264 -21.83 9.48 -0.33
C PRO A 264 -20.68 8.46 -0.32
N HIS A 265 -19.43 8.91 -0.14
CA HIS A 265 -18.27 8.02 -0.03
C HIS A 265 -18.32 7.20 1.26
N GLY A 266 -18.71 7.82 2.38
CA GLY A 266 -18.92 7.13 3.65
C GLY A 266 -20.03 6.09 3.57
N ILE A 267 -21.13 6.41 2.89
CA ILE A 267 -22.25 5.47 2.67
C ILE A 267 -21.79 4.28 1.81
N GLU A 268 -21.13 4.54 0.69
CA GLU A 268 -20.60 3.49 -0.17
C GLU A 268 -19.56 2.62 0.54
N PHE A 269 -18.70 3.22 1.35
CA PHE A 269 -17.76 2.52 2.21
C PHE A 269 -18.45 1.52 3.14
N LEU A 270 -19.52 1.93 3.83
CA LEU A 270 -20.32 1.02 4.67
C LEU A 270 -20.96 -0.10 3.84
N MET A 271 -21.51 0.21 2.67
CA MET A 271 -22.09 -0.81 1.77
C MET A 271 -21.04 -1.84 1.33
N VAL A 272 -19.82 -1.40 1.00
CA VAL A 272 -18.72 -2.28 0.59
C VAL A 272 -18.25 -3.17 1.74
N ILE A 273 -18.16 -2.66 2.96
CA ILE A 273 -17.88 -3.47 4.16
C ILE A 273 -18.90 -4.59 4.30
N THR A 274 -20.20 -4.25 4.26
CA THR A 274 -21.28 -5.23 4.38
C THR A 274 -21.23 -6.25 3.24
N LYS A 275 -21.04 -5.79 1.98
CA LYS A 275 -20.98 -6.66 0.80
C LYS A 275 -19.79 -7.63 0.85
N LYS A 276 -18.64 -7.19 1.35
CA LYS A 276 -17.42 -8.01 1.48
C LYS A 276 -17.42 -8.88 2.75
N GLY A 277 -18.42 -8.77 3.63
CA GLY A 277 -18.47 -9.51 4.89
C GLY A 277 -17.34 -9.14 5.85
N LEU A 278 -16.87 -7.89 5.78
CA LEU A 278 -15.77 -7.40 6.61
C LEU A 278 -16.23 -7.08 8.02
N SER A 279 -15.36 -7.31 9.02
CA SER A 279 -15.72 -7.03 10.42
C SER A 279 -15.86 -5.54 10.67
N GLU A 280 -16.95 -5.18 11.32
CA GLU A 280 -17.23 -3.82 11.77
C GLU A 280 -16.79 -3.61 13.23
N ASP A 281 -16.82 -4.70 14.00
CA ASP A 281 -16.29 -4.75 15.36
C ASP A 281 -14.85 -5.24 15.28
N ARG A 282 -13.94 -4.28 15.16
CA ARG A 282 -12.51 -4.53 15.10
C ARG A 282 -11.87 -4.00 16.35
N ASP A 283 -11.15 -4.88 17.03
CA ASP A 283 -10.05 -4.47 17.90
C ASP A 283 -9.00 -3.85 16.99
N PHE A 284 -8.98 -2.51 16.99
CA PHE A 284 -8.11 -1.67 16.15
C PHE A 284 -8.49 -1.70 14.66
#